data_AF-A0A496XML6-F1
#
_entry.id   AF-A0A496XML6-F1
#
_cell.length_a   1.000
_cell.length_b   1.000
_cell.length_c   1.000
_cell.angle_alpha   90.00
_cell.angle_beta   90.00
_cell.angle_gamma   90.00
#
_symmetry.space_group_name_H-M   'P 1'
#
loop_
_entity.id
_entity.type
_entity.pdbx_description
1 polymer ?
#
loop_
_entity_poly.entity_id
_entity_poly.type
_entity_poly.pdbx_seq_one_letter_code
_entity_poly.pdbx_strand_id
1 'polypeptide(L)'
;MNIVYSFTLAFFLVSCADDPYPGRTLIDPFDPATVDICEGYVDPLAETCSTECDLTQNHVADRDERLKLEEELEESLANIDEEDRQFKLDNFAAAKDICVPGVLTARPDEAVFINSDFCSCNNKKSEIINLGCEHKCAATIEGPTLFASVAVDQRISENPEMENLQGWCNNELTNDPANGVSPSCVFEVSDGVSTQDLNLATISGNSFTVNLNSLVKYRTYTGRLVEKGTNTTDPASSSIQIYRRDPQDGLTPFPGVLKLSPISQYTCITRVGAFDPQSRTSFYDNSARLHFYYNDREMPTVRPPDPNLFCHDIENLGYIDRPTYPRLELIPQAFSLWDTTDIRFSDVNQDSRMDINEIIETQIIRQFNTTPPTVDYFVPFQWPNAPQSEEESTVPTLGYMMRVFVDPKTGRGKCPTQEDYQGVDPSFIVLGQYVGVDTEALYIAFRQKINLVEEDGSTTEAPDDVLLIRQSLLEQIWWYQEGNLQVEPDEVTAGQRTLYFYYPPDPVHPYIKKSYQELYTVRDRSALSTGADAGETTGGLPSYDKRFGCVPANVSPEYESD
;
A
#
# COMPACT_ATOMS: atom_id res chain seq x y z
N MET A 1 -46.14 78.72 -26.03
CA MET A 1 -45.07 79.55 -25.44
C MET A 1 -43.91 78.60 -25.15
N ASN A 2 -42.83 78.70 -25.94
CA ASN A 2 -41.47 78.11 -25.80
C ASN A 2 -41.37 76.65 -25.29
N ILE A 3 -41.31 75.63 -26.16
CA ILE A 3 -40.11 75.10 -26.86
C ILE A 3 -38.93 74.78 -25.92
N VAL A 4 -38.77 73.49 -25.59
CA VAL A 4 -37.46 72.78 -25.57
C VAL A 4 -37.71 71.33 -26.05
N TYR A 5 -37.01 70.98 -27.14
CA TYR A 5 -36.92 69.68 -27.83
C TYR A 5 -36.05 68.70 -26.98
N SER A 6 -36.12 67.37 -27.06
CA SER A 6 -35.73 66.61 -28.25
C SER A 6 -36.02 65.11 -28.15
N PHE A 7 -36.66 64.61 -29.21
CA PHE A 7 -36.46 63.37 -29.98
C PHE A 7 -36.38 61.99 -29.29
N THR A 8 -37.50 61.29 -29.45
CA THR A 8 -37.60 59.85 -29.69
C THR A 8 -36.77 59.46 -30.92
N LEU A 9 -35.91 58.44 -30.81
CA LEU A 9 -35.28 57.80 -31.96
C LEU A 9 -35.45 56.27 -31.83
N ALA A 10 -36.20 55.70 -32.77
CA ALA A 10 -36.17 54.29 -33.10
C ALA A 10 -34.97 54.05 -34.04
N PHE A 11 -34.19 52.99 -33.80
CA PHE A 11 -33.39 52.32 -34.83
C PHE A 11 -33.28 50.84 -34.51
N PHE A 12 -33.83 50.03 -35.42
CA PHE A 12 -33.37 48.69 -35.72
C PHE A 12 -31.92 48.76 -36.22
N LEU A 13 -31.06 47.82 -35.81
CA LEU A 13 -30.18 47.03 -36.69
C LEU A 13 -29.36 46.03 -35.85
N VAL A 14 -29.70 44.76 -36.05
CA VAL A 14 -28.83 43.58 -36.18
C VAL A 14 -27.35 43.79 -35.85
N SER A 15 -26.86 43.05 -34.85
CA SER A 15 -25.53 42.43 -34.94
C SER A 15 -25.69 40.92 -34.80
N CYS A 16 -25.35 40.22 -35.88
CA CYS A 16 -25.05 38.80 -35.86
C CYS A 16 -23.96 38.53 -34.82
N ALA A 17 -24.18 37.52 -34.00
CA ALA A 17 -23.11 36.64 -33.58
C ALA A 17 -23.62 35.23 -33.88
N ASP A 18 -23.03 34.64 -34.91
CA ASP A 18 -23.20 33.24 -35.27
C ASP A 18 -22.74 32.38 -34.10
N ASP A 19 -23.63 31.54 -33.60
CA ASP A 19 -23.32 30.53 -32.59
C ASP A 19 -22.75 29.30 -33.33
N PRO A 20 -21.51 28.86 -33.05
CA PRO A 20 -20.81 27.87 -33.87
C PRO A 20 -21.06 26.42 -33.40
N TYR A 21 -22.27 26.06 -32.99
CA TYR A 21 -22.60 24.67 -32.64
C TYR A 21 -24.01 24.25 -33.13
N PRO A 22 -24.14 23.70 -34.36
CA PRO A 22 -25.36 23.06 -34.78
C PRO A 22 -25.45 21.67 -34.13
N GLY A 23 -26.25 21.52 -33.08
CA GLY A 23 -26.48 20.20 -32.48
C GLY A 23 -27.19 20.16 -31.11
N ARG A 24 -27.37 21.28 -30.41
CA ARG A 24 -28.06 21.25 -29.11
C ARG A 24 -29.58 21.18 -29.27
N THR A 25 -30.13 19.98 -29.17
CA THR A 25 -31.53 19.78 -28.76
C THR A 25 -31.70 20.27 -27.32
N LEU A 26 -32.79 21.02 -27.10
CA LEU A 26 -33.27 21.36 -25.76
C LEU A 26 -33.43 20.08 -24.93
N ILE A 27 -32.97 20.14 -23.67
CA ILE A 27 -33.13 19.09 -22.66
C ILE A 27 -34.63 18.83 -22.48
N ASP A 28 -35.06 17.62 -22.83
CA ASP A 28 -36.37 17.09 -22.48
C ASP A 28 -36.23 16.45 -21.09
N PRO A 29 -37.07 16.77 -20.09
CA PRO A 29 -36.99 16.14 -18.77
C PRO A 29 -37.28 14.64 -18.88
N PHE A 30 -36.43 13.85 -18.24
CA PHE A 30 -36.47 12.39 -18.25
C PHE A 30 -37.82 11.85 -17.74
N ASP A 31 -38.33 10.81 -18.40
CA ASP A 31 -39.45 9.97 -17.94
C ASP A 31 -38.84 8.84 -17.08
N PRO A 32 -39.13 8.75 -15.76
CA PRO A 32 -38.49 7.79 -14.85
C PRO A 32 -38.97 6.33 -15.03
N ALA A 33 -39.54 6.00 -16.19
CA ALA A 33 -40.04 4.66 -16.48
C ALA A 33 -39.00 3.87 -17.29
N THR A 34 -38.37 2.90 -16.61
CA THR A 34 -37.45 1.85 -17.09
C THR A 34 -36.00 2.27 -17.29
N VAL A 35 -35.13 2.00 -16.33
CA VAL A 35 -33.69 2.15 -16.57
C VAL A 35 -32.92 1.04 -15.85
N ASP A 36 -32.45 0.08 -16.64
CA ASP A 36 -31.37 -0.83 -16.28
C ASP A 36 -30.11 0.00 -16.00
N ILE A 37 -29.37 -0.37 -14.95
CA ILE A 37 -28.05 0.21 -14.67
C ILE A 37 -27.18 0.02 -15.93
N CYS A 38 -26.46 1.06 -16.35
CA CYS A 38 -25.57 0.97 -17.50
C CYS A 38 -24.40 0.02 -17.19
N GLU A 39 -24.46 -1.21 -17.68
CA GLU A 39 -23.35 -2.18 -17.57
C GLU A 39 -22.30 -2.00 -18.69
N GLY A 40 -22.54 -1.08 -19.64
CA GLY A 40 -21.71 -0.81 -20.81
C GLY A 40 -20.81 0.42 -20.66
N TYR A 41 -20.59 1.16 -21.73
CA TYR A 41 -19.88 2.44 -21.73
C TYR A 41 -20.87 3.59 -21.54
N VAL A 42 -20.50 4.57 -20.72
CA VAL A 42 -21.31 5.78 -20.53
C VAL A 42 -20.63 6.97 -21.21
N ASP A 43 -21.42 7.77 -21.92
CA ASP A 43 -21.05 9.15 -22.24
C ASP A 43 -21.74 10.05 -21.21
N PRO A 44 -21.02 10.57 -20.20
CA PRO A 44 -21.60 11.33 -19.10
C PRO A 44 -22.21 12.66 -19.56
N LEU A 45 -21.83 13.17 -20.74
CA LEU A 45 -22.33 14.43 -21.28
C LEU A 45 -23.50 14.23 -22.27
N ALA A 46 -23.57 13.07 -22.94
CA ALA A 46 -24.68 12.71 -23.83
C ALA A 46 -25.78 11.89 -23.15
N GLU A 47 -25.57 11.45 -21.90
CA GLU A 47 -26.50 10.62 -21.10
C GLU A 47 -26.90 9.31 -21.80
N THR A 48 -26.03 8.75 -22.65
CA THR A 48 -26.28 7.51 -23.37
C THR A 48 -25.40 6.37 -22.86
N CYS A 49 -26.02 5.21 -22.62
CA CYS A 49 -25.33 3.94 -22.40
C CYS A 49 -25.14 3.22 -23.75
N SER A 50 -23.91 2.86 -24.10
CA SER A 50 -23.60 2.05 -25.28
C SER A 50 -22.96 0.72 -24.88
N THR A 51 -23.09 -0.30 -25.71
CA THR A 51 -22.41 -1.58 -25.47
C THR A 51 -20.93 -1.54 -25.86
N GLU A 52 -20.53 -0.56 -26.68
CA GLU A 52 -19.17 -0.38 -27.21
C GLU A 52 -18.84 1.12 -27.34
N CYS A 53 -17.56 1.48 -27.17
CA CYS A 53 -17.05 2.83 -27.44
C CYS A 53 -16.45 2.87 -28.85
N ASP A 54 -16.93 3.76 -29.74
CA ASP A 54 -16.37 3.91 -31.10
C ASP A 54 -15.00 4.59 -31.05
N LEU A 55 -13.95 3.77 -30.98
CA LEU A 55 -12.57 4.23 -30.85
C LEU A 55 -12.02 4.96 -32.08
N THR A 56 -12.80 5.09 -33.16
CA THR A 56 -12.41 5.89 -34.33
C THR A 56 -12.71 7.38 -34.16
N GLN A 57 -13.62 7.73 -33.26
CA GLN A 57 -14.04 9.12 -32.98
C GLN A 57 -13.91 9.47 -31.50
N ASN A 58 -13.88 8.47 -30.63
CA ASN A 58 -13.81 8.57 -29.18
C ASN A 58 -12.62 7.77 -28.65
N HIS A 59 -12.37 7.88 -27.35
CA HIS A 59 -11.45 7.02 -26.62
C HIS A 59 -12.07 6.67 -25.26
N VAL A 60 -11.53 5.65 -24.62
CA VAL A 60 -11.91 5.32 -23.25
C VAL A 60 -11.11 6.20 -22.29
N ALA A 61 -11.81 6.86 -21.36
CA ALA A 61 -11.23 7.80 -20.41
C ALA A 61 -10.07 7.16 -19.63
N ASP A 62 -8.97 7.89 -19.44
CA ASP A 62 -7.98 7.51 -18.44
C ASP A 62 -8.47 7.84 -17.01
N ARG A 63 -7.64 7.53 -16.00
CA ARG A 63 -7.98 7.76 -14.59
C ARG A 63 -8.21 9.24 -14.28
N ASP A 64 -7.38 10.12 -14.83
CA ASP A 64 -7.45 11.55 -14.55
C ASP A 64 -8.62 12.19 -15.30
N GLU A 65 -8.89 11.76 -16.52
CA GLU A 65 -10.07 12.13 -17.29
C GLU A 65 -11.35 11.65 -16.62
N ARG A 66 -11.38 10.42 -16.10
CA ARG A 66 -12.51 9.90 -15.34
C ARG A 66 -12.77 10.72 -14.07
N LEU A 67 -11.73 11.05 -13.31
CA LEU A 67 -11.86 11.89 -12.11
C LEU A 67 -12.38 13.30 -12.45
N LYS A 68 -11.89 13.90 -13.54
CA LYS A 68 -12.40 15.20 -14.02
C LYS A 68 -13.86 15.11 -14.47
N LEU A 69 -14.22 14.05 -15.20
CA LEU A 69 -15.60 13.84 -15.65
C LEU A 69 -16.53 13.54 -14.48
N GLU A 70 -16.04 12.89 -13.43
CA GLU A 70 -16.79 12.69 -12.18
C GLU A 70 -17.04 14.03 -11.47
N GLU A 71 -16.02 14.89 -11.35
CA GLU A 71 -16.15 16.23 -10.78
C GLU A 71 -17.11 17.11 -11.61
N GLU A 72 -16.96 17.12 -12.94
CA GLU A 72 -17.85 17.83 -13.86
C GLU A 72 -19.29 17.31 -13.79
N LEU A 73 -19.46 15.98 -13.66
CA LEU A 73 -20.76 15.37 -13.48
C LEU A 73 -21.36 15.83 -12.14
N GLU A 74 -20.65 15.72 -11.02
CA GLU A 74 -21.12 16.18 -9.72
C GLU A 74 -21.52 17.67 -9.73
N GLU A 75 -20.74 18.53 -10.38
CA GLU A 75 -21.06 19.96 -10.54
C GLU A 75 -22.34 20.15 -11.37
N SER A 76 -22.49 19.41 -12.48
CA SER A 76 -23.66 19.48 -13.35
C SER A 76 -24.94 19.01 -12.65
N LEU A 77 -24.82 18.10 -11.68
CA LEU A 77 -25.93 17.52 -10.91
C LEU A 77 -26.34 18.35 -9.69
N ALA A 78 -25.63 19.45 -9.37
CA ALA A 78 -25.84 20.23 -8.15
C ALA A 78 -27.26 20.83 -7.97
N ASN A 79 -28.06 20.92 -9.05
CA ASN A 79 -29.41 21.48 -9.04
C ASN A 79 -30.53 20.47 -9.37
N ILE A 80 -30.20 19.18 -9.38
CA ILE A 80 -31.15 18.08 -9.62
C ILE A 80 -31.61 17.53 -8.27
N ASP A 81 -32.77 16.86 -8.22
CA ASP A 81 -33.21 16.20 -6.99
C ASP A 81 -32.27 15.07 -6.56
N GLU A 82 -32.30 14.75 -5.28
CA GLU A 82 -31.36 13.82 -4.65
C GLU A 82 -31.47 12.39 -5.18
N GLU A 83 -32.67 11.98 -5.60
CA GLU A 83 -32.93 10.62 -6.09
C GLU A 83 -32.34 10.44 -7.49
N ASP A 84 -32.60 11.40 -8.39
CA ASP A 84 -32.03 11.43 -9.74
C ASP A 84 -30.51 11.65 -9.71
N ARG A 85 -30.01 12.48 -8.77
CA ARG A 85 -28.57 12.68 -8.56
C ARG A 85 -27.89 11.37 -8.19
N GLN A 86 -28.40 10.67 -7.18
CA GLN A 86 -27.82 9.39 -6.75
C GLN A 86 -27.89 8.35 -7.86
N PHE A 87 -29.00 8.30 -8.60
CA PHE A 87 -29.17 7.39 -9.72
C PHE A 87 -28.13 7.62 -10.84
N LYS A 88 -27.81 8.88 -11.16
CA LYS A 88 -26.81 9.22 -12.18
C LYS A 88 -25.38 8.90 -11.72
N LEU A 89 -25.06 9.15 -10.45
CA LEU A 89 -23.78 8.75 -9.86
C LEU A 89 -23.63 7.23 -9.79
N ASP A 90 -24.70 6.51 -9.44
CA ASP A 90 -24.70 5.04 -9.43
C ASP A 90 -24.50 4.47 -10.83
N ASN A 91 -25.08 5.08 -11.87
CA ASN A 91 -24.82 4.67 -13.26
C ASN A 91 -23.40 4.98 -13.73
N PHE A 92 -22.84 6.13 -13.36
CA PHE A 92 -21.46 6.48 -13.66
C PHE A 92 -20.48 5.51 -12.98
N ALA A 93 -20.76 5.14 -11.72
CA ALA A 93 -19.97 4.18 -10.97
C ALA A 93 -20.09 2.74 -11.48
N ALA A 94 -21.29 2.35 -11.94
CA ALA A 94 -21.57 1.00 -12.44
C ALA A 94 -21.17 0.77 -13.90
N ALA A 95 -20.97 1.83 -14.68
CA ALA A 95 -20.49 1.73 -16.05
C ALA A 95 -19.14 0.99 -16.12
N LYS A 96 -19.00 0.15 -17.15
CA LYS A 96 -17.77 -0.59 -17.44
C LYS A 96 -16.62 0.39 -17.67
N ASP A 97 -16.86 1.45 -18.44
CA ASP A 97 -15.91 2.56 -18.65
C ASP A 97 -16.60 3.79 -19.26
N ILE A 98 -15.86 4.89 -19.44
CA ILE A 98 -16.37 6.16 -19.97
C ILE A 98 -15.84 6.41 -21.37
N CYS A 99 -16.73 6.70 -22.32
CA CYS A 99 -16.36 7.01 -23.70
C CYS A 99 -16.28 8.53 -23.88
N VAL A 100 -15.07 9.04 -24.14
CA VAL A 100 -14.77 10.47 -24.25
C VAL A 100 -14.60 10.87 -25.71
N PRO A 101 -15.21 11.98 -26.16
CA PRO A 101 -15.00 12.49 -27.52
C PRO A 101 -13.53 12.80 -27.83
N GLY A 102 -13.06 12.37 -28.99
CA GLY A 102 -11.68 12.56 -29.46
C GLY A 102 -10.90 11.26 -29.56
N VAL A 103 -9.86 11.23 -30.40
CA VAL A 103 -8.99 10.06 -30.54
C VAL A 103 -7.84 10.16 -29.53
N LEU A 104 -7.40 9.03 -28.98
CA LEU A 104 -6.31 8.97 -28.01
C LEU A 104 -5.05 9.70 -28.51
N THR A 105 -4.58 10.70 -27.77
CA THR A 105 -3.40 11.51 -28.13
C THR A 105 -2.13 11.11 -27.40
N ALA A 106 -2.21 10.26 -26.39
CA ALA A 106 -1.10 9.78 -25.59
C ALA A 106 -1.25 8.29 -25.28
N ARG A 107 -0.15 7.61 -24.97
CA ARG A 107 -0.22 6.20 -24.57
C ARG A 107 -0.83 6.07 -23.17
N PRO A 108 -1.71 5.08 -22.96
CA PRO A 108 -2.36 4.91 -21.67
C PRO A 108 -1.35 4.36 -20.66
N ASP A 109 -1.29 4.98 -19.49
CA ASP A 109 -0.53 4.50 -18.33
C ASP A 109 -1.29 3.39 -17.61
N GLU A 110 -0.56 2.51 -16.93
CA GLU A 110 -1.07 1.34 -16.18
C GLU A 110 -1.99 0.40 -17.00
N ALA A 111 -1.90 0.45 -18.34
CA ALA A 111 -2.73 -0.32 -19.27
C ALA A 111 -2.13 -1.69 -19.64
N VAL A 112 -0.88 -1.92 -19.26
CA VAL A 112 -0.13 -3.15 -19.52
C VAL A 112 0.11 -3.86 -18.19
N PHE A 113 -0.27 -5.13 -18.10
CA PHE A 113 -0.15 -5.94 -16.89
C PHE A 113 0.76 -7.12 -17.15
N ILE A 114 1.91 -7.20 -16.48
CA ILE A 114 2.80 -8.34 -16.62
C ILE A 114 2.18 -9.55 -15.90
N ASN A 115 1.96 -10.64 -16.65
CA ASN A 115 1.38 -11.86 -16.11
C ASN A 115 2.33 -12.50 -15.10
N SER A 116 1.77 -13.16 -14.08
CA SER A 116 2.53 -13.80 -12.99
C SER A 116 3.38 -15.00 -13.42
N ASP A 117 3.27 -15.46 -14.66
CA ASP A 117 3.92 -16.67 -15.17
C ASP A 117 5.32 -16.43 -15.77
N PHE A 118 5.94 -15.28 -15.51
CA PHE A 118 7.25 -14.92 -16.04
C PHE A 118 8.40 -15.80 -15.48
N CYS A 119 9.42 -16.07 -16.30
CA CYS A 119 10.54 -16.94 -15.92
C CYS A 119 11.86 -16.42 -16.45
N SER A 120 12.90 -16.39 -15.61
CA SER A 120 14.27 -16.18 -16.07
C SER A 120 15.01 -17.49 -16.17
N CYS A 121 15.53 -17.77 -17.36
CA CYS A 121 16.16 -19.03 -17.71
C CYS A 121 17.63 -18.81 -18.05
N ASN A 122 18.48 -19.75 -17.61
CA ASN A 122 19.90 -19.75 -17.90
C ASN A 122 20.40 -21.19 -17.93
N ASN A 123 20.99 -21.64 -19.04
CA ASN A 123 21.54 -22.98 -19.21
C ASN A 123 20.56 -24.12 -18.84
N LYS A 124 19.32 -24.01 -19.36
CA LYS A 124 18.21 -24.95 -19.14
C LYS A 124 17.60 -24.98 -17.73
N LYS A 125 18.00 -24.05 -16.87
CA LYS A 125 17.59 -23.99 -15.46
C LYS A 125 16.97 -22.64 -15.15
N SER A 126 16.05 -22.62 -14.19
CA SER A 126 15.51 -21.35 -13.68
C SER A 126 16.54 -20.67 -12.81
N GLU A 127 16.77 -19.38 -13.06
CA GLU A 127 17.64 -18.53 -12.24
C GLU A 127 16.86 -17.48 -11.44
N ILE A 128 15.53 -17.59 -11.43
CA ILE A 128 14.66 -16.86 -10.52
C ILE A 128 13.75 -17.82 -9.77
N ILE A 129 13.06 -17.29 -8.78
CA ILE A 129 12.10 -18.04 -7.97
C ILE A 129 10.69 -17.68 -8.42
N ASN A 130 10.16 -18.42 -9.40
CA ASN A 130 8.76 -18.33 -9.82
C ASN A 130 8.21 -19.71 -10.20
N LEU A 131 6.90 -19.90 -10.07
CA LEU A 131 6.21 -21.17 -10.33
C LEU A 131 6.25 -21.53 -11.83
N GLY A 132 6.44 -22.81 -12.14
CA GLY A 132 6.36 -23.33 -13.51
C GLY A 132 7.57 -23.04 -14.42
N CYS A 133 8.63 -22.39 -13.91
CA CYS A 133 9.80 -22.08 -14.72
C CYS A 133 10.61 -23.28 -15.20
N GLU A 134 10.47 -24.43 -14.56
CA GLU A 134 11.11 -25.68 -14.98
C GLU A 134 10.78 -26.05 -16.43
N HIS A 135 9.49 -25.95 -16.78
CA HIS A 135 9.02 -26.30 -18.12
C HIS A 135 9.40 -25.23 -19.14
N LYS A 136 9.29 -23.95 -18.78
CA LYS A 136 9.66 -22.83 -19.66
C LYS A 136 11.17 -22.79 -19.93
N CYS A 137 11.98 -23.11 -18.92
CA CYS A 137 13.44 -23.10 -19.02
C CYS A 137 14.03 -24.38 -19.59
N ALA A 138 13.24 -25.38 -19.98
CA ALA A 138 13.78 -26.63 -20.55
C ALA A 138 14.55 -26.43 -21.87
N ALA A 139 14.31 -25.31 -22.57
CA ALA A 139 15.03 -24.93 -23.78
C ALA A 139 16.46 -24.43 -23.49
N THR A 140 17.40 -24.70 -24.40
CA THR A 140 18.77 -24.16 -24.28
C THR A 140 18.75 -22.67 -24.60
N ILE A 141 19.00 -21.85 -23.58
CA ILE A 141 19.15 -20.40 -23.70
C ILE A 141 20.52 -20.03 -23.14
N GLU A 142 21.32 -19.34 -23.95
CA GLU A 142 22.63 -18.84 -23.55
C GLU A 142 22.45 -17.55 -22.74
N GLY A 143 22.78 -17.63 -21.45
CA GLY A 143 22.72 -16.50 -20.55
C GLY A 143 21.33 -16.22 -19.94
N PRO A 144 21.30 -15.41 -18.87
CA PRO A 144 20.12 -15.06 -18.11
C PRO A 144 19.11 -14.27 -18.93
N THR A 145 18.00 -14.91 -19.30
CA THR A 145 16.94 -14.28 -20.10
C THR A 145 15.60 -14.42 -19.40
N LEU A 146 14.97 -13.29 -19.08
CA LEU A 146 13.58 -13.21 -18.63
C LEU A 146 12.65 -13.44 -19.83
N PHE A 147 11.66 -14.29 -19.64
CA PHE A 147 10.54 -14.52 -20.54
C PHE A 147 9.27 -14.13 -19.80
N ALA A 148 8.56 -13.15 -20.32
CA ALA A 148 7.31 -12.69 -19.72
C ALA A 148 6.25 -12.49 -20.80
N SER A 149 5.00 -12.57 -20.35
CA SER A 149 3.83 -12.24 -21.15
C SER A 149 3.04 -11.17 -20.43
N VAL A 150 2.26 -10.39 -21.17
CA VAL A 150 1.42 -9.34 -20.62
C VAL A 150 -0.04 -9.57 -21.00
N ALA A 151 -0.94 -9.12 -20.13
CA ALA A 151 -2.28 -8.75 -20.51
C ALA A 151 -2.29 -7.24 -20.82
N VAL A 152 -3.05 -6.83 -21.83
CA VAL A 152 -3.28 -5.42 -22.14
C VAL A 152 -4.76 -5.14 -21.97
N ASP A 153 -5.11 -3.94 -21.53
CA ASP A 153 -6.50 -3.54 -21.42
C ASP A 153 -7.13 -3.20 -22.78
N GLN A 154 -8.40 -2.79 -22.75
CA GLN A 154 -9.18 -2.44 -23.94
C GLN A 154 -8.68 -1.18 -24.65
N ARG A 155 -8.08 -0.22 -23.92
CA ARG A 155 -7.48 0.99 -24.50
C ARG A 155 -6.35 0.65 -25.47
N ILE A 156 -5.68 -0.48 -25.24
CA ILE A 156 -4.65 -1.02 -26.14
C ILE A 156 -5.23 -2.05 -27.11
N SER A 157 -5.98 -3.04 -26.62
CA SER A 157 -6.38 -4.20 -27.44
C SER A 157 -7.39 -3.87 -28.53
N GLU A 158 -8.25 -2.87 -28.29
CA GLU A 158 -9.30 -2.45 -29.23
C GLU A 158 -8.86 -1.25 -30.08
N ASN A 159 -7.73 -0.61 -29.73
CA ASN A 159 -7.18 0.49 -30.51
C ASN A 159 -6.44 -0.06 -31.75
N PRO A 160 -6.84 0.32 -32.97
CA PRO A 160 -6.28 -0.23 -34.22
C PRO A 160 -4.82 0.18 -34.48
N GLU A 161 -4.31 1.21 -33.81
CA GLU A 161 -2.91 1.64 -33.92
C GLU A 161 -2.00 0.87 -32.98
N MET A 162 -2.52 0.32 -31.87
CA MET A 162 -1.72 -0.42 -30.88
C MET A 162 -1.97 -1.92 -30.92
N GLU A 163 -3.23 -2.37 -30.85
CA GLU A 163 -3.72 -3.76 -30.84
C GLU A 163 -3.17 -4.69 -29.72
N ASN A 164 -1.92 -4.53 -29.29
CA ASN A 164 -1.17 -5.41 -28.40
C ASN A 164 0.09 -4.70 -27.88
N LEU A 165 0.88 -5.37 -27.04
CA LEU A 165 2.13 -4.80 -26.50
C LEU A 165 3.12 -4.40 -27.60
N GLN A 166 3.24 -5.18 -28.68
CA GLN A 166 4.16 -4.86 -29.76
C GLN A 166 3.79 -3.55 -30.45
N GLY A 167 2.50 -3.29 -30.70
CA GLY A 167 2.09 -2.00 -31.25
C GLY A 167 2.16 -0.88 -30.22
N TRP A 168 1.84 -1.14 -28.95
CA TRP A 168 2.04 -0.17 -27.86
C TRP A 168 3.50 0.27 -27.73
N CYS A 169 4.46 -0.62 -27.99
CA CYS A 169 5.88 -0.30 -27.91
C CYS A 169 6.50 0.29 -29.17
N ASN A 170 5.88 0.14 -30.35
CA ASN A 170 6.55 0.42 -31.64
C ASN A 170 5.72 1.26 -32.63
N ASN A 171 4.39 1.29 -32.52
CA ASN A 171 3.54 1.97 -33.50
C ASN A 171 3.25 3.41 -33.05
N GLU A 172 3.61 4.40 -33.85
CA GLU A 172 3.27 5.81 -33.61
C GLU A 172 1.75 6.01 -33.62
N LEU A 173 1.23 6.84 -32.71
CA LEU A 173 -0.17 7.25 -32.72
C LEU A 173 -0.33 8.43 -33.69
N THR A 174 -1.32 8.39 -34.59
CA THR A 174 -1.48 9.42 -35.64
C THR A 174 -1.68 10.83 -35.07
N ASN A 175 -2.21 10.93 -33.84
CA ASN A 175 -2.52 12.20 -33.17
C ASN A 175 -1.57 12.52 -32.00
N ASP A 176 -0.41 11.86 -31.90
CA ASP A 176 0.58 12.14 -30.86
C ASP A 176 1.16 13.57 -31.05
N PRO A 177 1.10 14.45 -30.02
CA PRO A 177 1.71 15.78 -30.08
C PRO A 177 3.24 15.74 -30.29
N ALA A 178 3.90 14.61 -30.03
CA ALA A 178 5.32 14.35 -30.28
C ALA A 178 5.65 13.86 -31.70
N ASN A 179 4.69 13.91 -32.63
CA ASN A 179 4.79 13.57 -34.06
C ASN A 179 6.24 13.48 -34.62
N GLY A 180 6.68 12.27 -34.96
CA GLY A 180 7.96 11.97 -35.59
C GLY A 180 9.05 11.36 -34.69
N VAL A 181 8.74 11.04 -33.42
CA VAL A 181 9.59 10.20 -32.57
C VAL A 181 8.92 8.83 -32.42
N SER A 182 9.61 7.78 -32.85
CA SER A 182 9.09 6.43 -32.72
C SER A 182 9.15 5.97 -31.26
N PRO A 183 8.05 5.44 -30.70
CA PRO A 183 8.02 4.92 -29.34
C PRO A 183 9.00 3.74 -29.20
N SER A 184 9.48 3.52 -27.98
CA SER A 184 10.30 2.36 -27.66
C SER A 184 10.09 1.91 -26.22
N CYS A 185 10.00 0.61 -25.98
CA CYS A 185 9.88 0.10 -24.62
C CYS A 185 11.22 -0.36 -24.05
N VAL A 186 11.44 -0.05 -22.78
CA VAL A 186 12.50 -0.62 -21.96
C VAL A 186 11.90 -1.36 -20.76
N PHE A 187 12.64 -2.30 -20.20
CA PHE A 187 12.32 -2.90 -18.91
C PHE A 187 13.13 -2.20 -17.84
N GLU A 188 12.50 -1.25 -17.16
CA GLU A 188 13.10 -0.51 -16.04
C GLU A 188 13.07 -1.41 -14.80
N VAL A 189 14.22 -1.62 -14.18
CA VAL A 189 14.35 -2.38 -12.93
C VAL A 189 14.94 -1.50 -11.84
N SER A 190 14.38 -1.62 -10.64
CA SER A 190 14.87 -0.96 -9.43
C SER A 190 15.23 -1.98 -8.35
N ASP A 191 16.32 -1.74 -7.64
CA ASP A 191 16.66 -2.47 -6.41
C ASP A 191 16.26 -1.72 -5.13
N GLY A 192 15.43 -0.69 -5.26
CA GLY A 192 15.02 0.20 -4.16
C GLY A 192 16.01 1.33 -3.86
N VAL A 193 17.21 1.32 -4.47
CA VAL A 193 18.22 2.39 -4.32
C VAL A 193 18.55 3.04 -5.66
N SER A 194 18.60 2.23 -6.72
CA SER A 194 18.95 2.65 -8.08
C SER A 194 17.97 2.08 -9.09
N THR A 195 17.86 2.74 -10.24
CA THR A 195 17.11 2.26 -11.40
C THR A 195 18.05 1.97 -12.56
N GLN A 196 17.71 0.96 -13.36
CA GLN A 196 18.44 0.59 -14.57
C GLN A 196 17.45 0.20 -15.66
N ASP A 197 17.63 0.77 -16.85
CA ASP A 197 16.89 0.37 -18.04
C ASP A 197 17.56 -0.81 -18.73
N LEU A 198 16.79 -1.88 -18.94
CA LEU A 198 17.21 -3.05 -19.71
C LEU A 198 16.48 -3.07 -21.05
N ASN A 199 17.25 -3.24 -22.13
CA ASN A 199 16.66 -3.34 -23.45
C ASN A 199 15.87 -4.64 -23.61
N LEU A 200 14.70 -4.54 -24.22
CA LEU A 200 13.91 -5.70 -24.63
C LEU A 200 14.63 -6.40 -25.78
N ALA A 201 14.94 -7.68 -25.62
CA ALA A 201 15.64 -8.48 -26.63
C ALA A 201 14.69 -8.88 -27.77
N THR A 202 13.44 -9.22 -27.43
CA THR A 202 12.38 -9.54 -28.38
C THR A 202 11.05 -9.03 -27.85
N ILE A 203 10.20 -8.50 -28.73
CA ILE A 203 8.77 -8.25 -28.47
C ILE A 203 7.98 -8.92 -29.59
N SER A 204 6.99 -9.74 -29.24
CA SER A 204 6.16 -10.47 -30.20
C SER A 204 4.74 -10.59 -29.67
N GLY A 205 3.81 -9.84 -30.27
CA GLY A 205 2.46 -9.70 -29.74
C GLY A 205 2.50 -9.21 -28.29
N ASN A 206 1.94 -10.01 -27.37
CA ASN A 206 1.91 -9.73 -25.92
C ASN A 206 3.02 -10.43 -25.11
N SER A 207 4.12 -10.82 -25.74
CA SER A 207 5.25 -11.46 -25.06
C SER A 207 6.55 -10.72 -25.31
N PHE A 208 7.42 -10.69 -24.30
CA PHE A 208 8.71 -10.05 -24.40
C PHE A 208 9.81 -10.84 -23.69
N THR A 209 11.04 -10.57 -24.07
CA THR A 209 12.23 -11.12 -23.41
C THR A 209 13.23 -10.03 -23.05
N VAL A 210 13.95 -10.22 -21.95
CA VAL A 210 14.94 -9.26 -21.44
C VAL A 210 16.19 -10.01 -20.98
N ASN A 211 17.36 -9.50 -21.33
CA ASN A 211 18.62 -10.05 -20.83
C ASN A 211 18.92 -9.47 -19.45
N LEU A 212 19.11 -10.34 -18.45
CA LEU A 212 19.36 -9.91 -17.06
C LEU A 212 20.86 -9.96 -16.69
N ASN A 213 21.79 -10.10 -17.64
CA ASN A 213 23.23 -10.25 -17.34
C ASN A 213 23.81 -9.12 -16.51
N SER A 214 23.32 -7.89 -16.70
CA SER A 214 23.80 -6.72 -15.97
C SER A 214 23.36 -6.71 -14.51
N LEU A 215 22.30 -7.45 -14.16
CA LEU A 215 21.80 -7.49 -12.79
C LEU A 215 22.70 -8.38 -11.93
N VAL A 216 22.82 -8.03 -10.66
CA VAL A 216 23.51 -8.87 -9.67
C VAL A 216 22.57 -9.98 -9.21
N LYS A 217 23.10 -11.18 -8.99
CA LYS A 217 22.36 -12.30 -8.38
C LYS A 217 22.16 -12.06 -6.88
N TYR A 218 21.24 -12.82 -6.27
CA TYR A 218 20.90 -12.77 -4.85
C TYR A 218 20.42 -11.39 -4.41
N ARG A 219 19.61 -10.77 -5.26
CA ARG A 219 18.98 -9.46 -5.05
C ARG A 219 17.58 -9.47 -5.66
N THR A 220 16.64 -8.84 -4.97
CA THR A 220 15.29 -8.58 -5.47
C THR A 220 15.28 -7.29 -6.25
N TYR A 221 14.65 -7.33 -7.42
CA TYR A 221 14.41 -6.17 -8.26
C TYR A 221 12.90 -6.02 -8.46
N THR A 222 12.40 -4.80 -8.40
CA THR A 222 11.07 -4.46 -8.90
C THR A 222 11.22 -3.96 -10.33
N GLY A 223 10.60 -4.64 -11.28
CA GLY A 223 10.72 -4.34 -12.71
C GLY A 223 9.37 -4.01 -13.35
N ARG A 224 9.36 -3.06 -14.27
CA ARG A 224 8.19 -2.66 -15.07
C ARG A 224 8.61 -2.32 -16.50
N LEU A 225 7.69 -2.45 -17.45
CA LEU A 225 7.88 -1.92 -18.79
C LEU A 225 7.60 -0.43 -18.76
N VAL A 226 8.44 0.35 -19.42
CA VAL A 226 8.27 1.80 -19.55
C VAL A 226 8.41 2.15 -21.03
N GLU A 227 7.45 2.88 -21.56
CA GLU A 227 7.60 3.47 -22.88
C GLU A 227 8.45 4.74 -22.79
N LYS A 228 9.42 4.82 -23.70
CA LYS A 228 10.38 5.91 -23.85
C LYS A 228 10.33 6.35 -25.30
N GLY A 229 10.16 7.65 -25.53
CA GLY A 229 10.20 8.23 -26.86
C GLY A 229 9.09 9.22 -27.12
N THR A 230 7.92 9.03 -26.51
CA THR A 230 6.88 10.07 -26.50
C THR A 230 7.24 11.17 -25.49
N ASN A 231 6.95 12.45 -25.79
CA ASN A 231 7.21 13.59 -24.87
C ASN A 231 6.16 13.69 -23.74
N THR A 232 5.56 12.57 -23.37
CA THR A 232 4.57 12.43 -22.29
C THR A 232 5.18 11.62 -21.15
N THR A 233 4.46 11.55 -20.02
CA THR A 233 4.85 11.03 -18.70
C THR A 233 5.23 9.53 -18.66
N ASP A 234 6.26 9.11 -19.41
CA ASP A 234 6.89 7.77 -19.39
C ASP A 234 5.93 6.63 -18.97
N PRO A 235 4.86 6.37 -19.76
CA PRO A 235 3.79 5.48 -19.33
C PRO A 235 4.33 4.07 -19.10
N ALA A 236 3.88 3.43 -18.02
CA ALA A 236 4.47 2.24 -17.47
C ALA A 236 3.45 1.11 -17.24
N SER A 237 3.95 -0.12 -17.26
CA SER A 237 3.17 -1.31 -16.88
C SER A 237 3.07 -1.45 -15.36
N SER A 238 2.24 -2.40 -14.93
CA SER A 238 2.36 -2.96 -13.58
C SER A 238 3.77 -3.48 -13.30
N SER A 239 4.18 -3.42 -12.04
CA SER A 239 5.50 -3.90 -11.60
C SER A 239 5.47 -5.37 -11.17
N ILE A 240 6.55 -6.09 -11.44
CA ILE A 240 6.81 -7.44 -10.94
C ILE A 240 8.06 -7.47 -10.08
N GLN A 241 8.13 -8.41 -9.14
CA GLN A 241 9.34 -8.65 -8.36
C GLN A 241 10.12 -9.84 -8.91
N ILE A 242 11.43 -9.66 -9.06
CA ILE A 242 12.35 -10.66 -9.58
C ILE A 242 13.50 -10.83 -8.59
N TYR A 243 13.58 -12.00 -7.96
CA TYR A 243 14.75 -12.39 -7.18
C TYR A 243 15.66 -13.29 -8.03
N ARG A 244 16.86 -12.78 -8.35
CA ARG A 244 17.84 -13.55 -9.14
C ARG A 244 18.68 -14.46 -8.24
N ARG A 245 19.06 -15.63 -8.73
CA ARG A 245 19.91 -16.61 -8.01
C ARG A 245 20.72 -17.47 -8.98
N ASP A 246 21.54 -18.39 -8.46
CA ASP A 246 22.19 -19.38 -9.31
C ASP A 246 21.18 -20.36 -9.92
N PRO A 247 21.41 -20.87 -11.14
CA PRO A 247 20.46 -21.76 -11.80
C PRO A 247 20.35 -23.10 -11.06
N GLN A 248 19.16 -23.42 -10.56
CA GLN A 248 18.89 -24.63 -9.77
C GLN A 248 18.20 -25.72 -10.60
N ASP A 249 18.44 -26.98 -10.26
CA ASP A 249 17.61 -28.10 -10.73
C ASP A 249 16.33 -28.17 -9.89
N GLY A 250 15.19 -28.40 -10.54
CA GLY A 250 13.88 -28.14 -9.97
C GLY A 250 13.43 -28.92 -8.75
N LEU A 251 12.26 -28.46 -8.27
CA LEU A 251 11.42 -28.91 -7.14
C LEU A 251 11.77 -28.30 -5.76
N THR A 252 11.63 -26.98 -5.65
CA THR A 252 11.08 -26.36 -4.43
C THR A 252 9.55 -26.39 -4.56
N PRO A 253 8.81 -27.10 -3.68
CA PRO A 253 7.35 -27.22 -3.80
C PRO A 253 6.62 -25.88 -3.68
N PHE A 254 7.25 -24.86 -3.11
CA PHE A 254 6.73 -23.49 -3.02
C PHE A 254 7.82 -22.46 -3.32
N PRO A 255 8.13 -22.21 -4.60
CA PRO A 255 9.10 -21.19 -4.98
C PRO A 255 8.44 -19.81 -4.86
N GLY A 256 9.08 -18.90 -4.13
CA GLY A 256 8.84 -17.46 -4.22
C GLY A 256 9.37 -16.75 -2.99
N VAL A 257 9.39 -15.42 -3.01
CA VAL A 257 9.45 -14.66 -1.75
C VAL A 257 8.15 -14.88 -0.97
N LEU A 258 8.22 -14.82 0.36
CA LEU A 258 7.06 -14.93 1.24
C LEU A 258 6.13 -13.74 1.00
N LYS A 259 4.83 -14.00 0.92
CA LYS A 259 3.85 -12.95 0.68
C LYS A 259 3.84 -11.97 1.85
N LEU A 260 3.79 -10.68 1.55
CA LEU A 260 3.68 -9.61 2.54
C LEU A 260 2.24 -9.14 2.68
N SER A 261 1.89 -8.71 3.90
CA SER A 261 0.63 -8.06 4.24
C SER A 261 0.95 -6.71 4.90
N PRO A 262 0.50 -5.59 4.33
CA PRO A 262 0.67 -4.28 4.95
C PRO A 262 -0.18 -4.18 6.22
N ILE A 263 0.39 -3.58 7.26
CA ILE A 263 -0.28 -3.30 8.53
C ILE A 263 -0.48 -1.80 8.66
N SER A 264 -1.73 -1.38 8.77
CA SER A 264 -2.10 0.01 9.00
C SER A 264 -2.22 0.27 10.49
N GLN A 265 -1.80 1.46 10.92
CA GLN A 265 -2.02 1.97 12.28
C GLN A 265 -3.16 2.97 12.25
N TYR A 266 -4.00 2.98 13.28
CA TYR A 266 -4.95 4.06 13.50
C TYR A 266 -5.09 4.34 14.99
N THR A 267 -5.75 5.46 15.30
CA THR A 267 -5.95 5.92 16.67
C THR A 267 -7.43 5.83 17.05
N CYS A 268 -7.71 5.41 18.28
CA CYS A 268 -8.96 5.73 18.96
C CYS A 268 -8.72 6.77 20.04
N ILE A 269 -9.68 7.64 20.27
CA ILE A 269 -9.65 8.63 21.33
C ILE A 269 -10.55 8.14 22.45
N THR A 270 -9.98 8.03 23.66
CA THR A 270 -10.76 7.97 24.88
C THR A 270 -10.77 9.33 25.55
N ARG A 271 -11.93 9.75 26.07
CA ARG A 271 -12.10 11.04 26.74
C ARG A 271 -12.94 10.88 28.00
N VAL A 272 -12.69 11.75 28.96
CA VAL A 272 -13.56 11.95 30.12
C VAL A 272 -14.34 13.24 29.96
N GLY A 273 -15.57 13.23 30.46
CA GLY A 273 -16.46 14.38 30.37
C GLY A 273 -17.66 14.25 31.28
N ALA A 274 -18.29 15.38 31.56
CA ALA A 274 -19.49 15.47 32.38
C ALA A 274 -20.65 16.00 31.53
N PHE A 275 -21.85 15.46 31.78
CA PHE A 275 -23.07 16.06 31.29
C PHE A 275 -23.57 17.05 32.33
N ASP A 276 -23.67 18.33 31.97
CA ASP A 276 -24.33 19.30 32.84
C ASP A 276 -25.85 19.24 32.62
N PRO A 277 -26.61 18.76 33.61
CA PRO A 277 -28.06 18.65 33.49
C PRO A 277 -28.78 20.00 33.43
N GLN A 278 -28.14 21.11 33.83
CA GLN A 278 -28.73 22.45 33.79
C GLN A 278 -28.62 23.11 32.42
N SER A 279 -27.45 23.07 31.79
CA SER A 279 -27.23 23.59 30.43
C SER A 279 -27.59 22.57 29.33
N ARG A 280 -27.78 21.29 29.69
CA ARG A 280 -27.98 20.16 28.79
C ARG A 280 -26.83 20.00 27.77
N THR A 281 -25.63 20.43 28.14
CA THR A 281 -24.43 20.29 27.32
C THR A 281 -23.47 19.28 27.94
N SER A 282 -22.83 18.49 27.08
CA SER A 282 -21.70 17.66 27.46
C SER A 282 -20.42 18.49 27.38
N PHE A 283 -19.57 18.37 28.39
CA PHE A 283 -18.24 18.97 28.44
C PHE A 283 -17.19 17.85 28.44
N TYR A 284 -16.11 18.02 27.68
CA TYR A 284 -15.02 17.06 27.57
C TYR A 284 -13.71 17.80 27.84
N ASP A 285 -13.07 17.50 28.98
CA ASP A 285 -11.93 18.27 29.47
C ASP A 285 -10.58 17.69 29.05
N ASN A 286 -10.49 16.36 28.93
CA ASN A 286 -9.25 15.66 28.65
C ASN A 286 -9.49 14.41 27.80
N SER A 287 -8.51 14.09 26.96
CA SER A 287 -8.53 12.91 26.09
C SER A 287 -7.16 12.26 25.98
N ALA A 288 -7.16 10.97 25.70
CA ALA A 288 -5.99 10.15 25.47
C ALA A 288 -6.13 9.37 24.15
N ARG A 289 -5.02 9.20 23.44
CA ARG A 289 -4.92 8.35 22.24
C ARG A 289 -4.69 6.89 22.61
N LEU A 290 -5.23 5.99 21.82
CA LEU A 290 -4.98 4.54 21.88
C LEU A 290 -4.68 4.06 20.47
N HIS A 291 -3.54 3.41 20.26
CA HIS A 291 -3.10 2.95 18.94
C HIS A 291 -3.49 1.50 18.68
N PHE A 292 -4.04 1.25 17.50
CA PHE A 292 -4.47 -0.08 17.06
C PHE A 292 -3.95 -0.36 15.65
N TYR A 293 -3.89 -1.65 15.31
CA TYR A 293 -3.25 -2.12 14.09
C TYR A 293 -4.11 -3.15 13.38
N TYR A 294 -4.24 -3.03 12.06
CA TYR A 294 -5.04 -3.97 11.27
C TYR A 294 -4.43 -4.21 9.90
N ASN A 295 -4.83 -5.32 9.28
CA ASN A 295 -4.62 -5.59 7.86
C ASN A 295 -5.98 -5.68 7.15
N ASP A 296 -5.98 -5.78 5.83
CA ASP A 296 -7.22 -5.79 5.03
C ASP A 296 -8.17 -6.98 5.34
N ARG A 297 -7.71 -8.01 6.06
CA ARG A 297 -8.52 -9.17 6.44
C ARG A 297 -9.06 -9.09 7.86
N GLU A 298 -8.30 -8.47 8.75
CA GLU A 298 -8.60 -8.31 10.17
C GLU A 298 -8.98 -6.85 10.44
N MET A 299 -9.91 -6.31 9.65
CA MET A 299 -10.38 -4.93 9.81
C MET A 299 -10.98 -4.71 11.21
N PRO A 300 -10.90 -3.49 11.76
CA PRO A 300 -11.46 -3.18 13.07
C PRO A 300 -12.96 -3.50 13.13
N THR A 301 -13.38 -4.20 14.18
CA THR A 301 -14.79 -4.55 14.40
C THR A 301 -15.63 -3.29 14.65
N VAL A 302 -16.91 -3.35 14.27
CA VAL A 302 -17.86 -2.26 14.53
C VAL A 302 -18.14 -2.19 16.02
N ARG A 303 -17.87 -1.02 16.60
CA ARG A 303 -18.12 -0.82 18.02
C ARG A 303 -19.54 -0.31 18.31
N PRO A 304 -20.18 -0.75 19.41
CA PRO A 304 -21.38 -0.08 19.93
C PRO A 304 -21.12 1.41 20.17
N PRO A 305 -22.14 2.28 20.01
CA PRO A 305 -21.97 3.71 20.19
C PRO A 305 -21.53 4.04 21.62
N ASP A 306 -20.40 4.72 21.73
CA ASP A 306 -19.83 5.17 23.00
C ASP A 306 -19.35 6.62 22.85
N PRO A 307 -19.88 7.57 23.65
CA PRO A 307 -19.47 8.96 23.59
C PRO A 307 -18.04 9.21 24.13
N ASN A 308 -17.47 8.27 24.87
CA ASN A 308 -16.20 8.43 25.59
C ASN A 308 -15.04 7.63 24.98
N LEU A 309 -15.31 6.78 23.99
CA LEU A 309 -14.27 6.11 23.21
C LEU A 309 -14.76 5.99 21.76
N PHE A 310 -14.01 6.54 20.81
CA PHE A 310 -14.38 6.54 19.40
C PHE A 310 -13.13 6.52 18.52
N CYS A 311 -13.26 5.98 17.31
CA CYS A 311 -12.15 5.71 16.40
C CYS A 311 -12.34 6.36 15.02
N HIS A 312 -13.38 7.18 14.85
CA HIS A 312 -13.75 7.90 13.63
C HIS A 312 -14.27 9.30 13.98
N ASP A 313 -14.52 10.13 12.98
CA ASP A 313 -15.07 11.48 13.16
C ASP A 313 -16.56 11.44 13.59
N ILE A 314 -16.78 11.55 14.89
CA ILE A 314 -18.13 11.53 15.49
C ILE A 314 -18.93 12.81 15.24
N GLU A 315 -18.29 13.94 14.92
CA GLU A 315 -18.97 15.22 14.71
C GLU A 315 -19.68 15.21 13.35
N ASN A 316 -19.04 14.62 12.33
CA ASN A 316 -19.59 14.52 10.98
C ASN A 316 -20.38 13.23 10.71
N LEU A 317 -19.98 12.09 11.33
CA LEU A 317 -20.55 10.76 11.02
C LEU A 317 -21.41 10.18 12.14
N GLY A 318 -21.49 10.87 13.29
CA GLY A 318 -22.23 10.44 14.48
C GLY A 318 -21.53 9.36 15.30
N TYR A 319 -22.16 8.96 16.41
CA TYR A 319 -21.56 8.04 17.39
C TYR A 319 -21.57 6.56 17.00
N ILE A 320 -22.32 6.17 15.98
CA ILE A 320 -22.44 4.77 15.56
C ILE A 320 -21.29 4.45 14.62
N ASP A 321 -20.36 3.60 15.05
CA ASP A 321 -19.23 3.17 14.24
C ASP A 321 -19.66 2.32 13.03
N ARG A 322 -18.87 2.35 11.95
CA ARG A 322 -19.04 1.52 10.76
C ARG A 322 -17.69 1.14 10.15
N PRO A 323 -17.57 -0.03 9.47
CA PRO A 323 -16.31 -0.42 8.84
C PRO A 323 -15.88 0.52 7.71
N THR A 324 -16.86 1.19 7.09
CA THR A 324 -16.64 2.13 5.97
C THR A 324 -16.18 3.52 6.42
N TYR A 325 -16.18 3.81 7.73
CA TYR A 325 -15.81 5.13 8.22
C TYR A 325 -14.29 5.28 8.28
N PRO A 326 -13.74 6.41 7.79
CA PRO A 326 -12.32 6.71 7.93
C PRO A 326 -11.89 6.66 9.40
N ARG A 327 -10.81 5.92 9.68
CA ARG A 327 -10.23 5.82 11.01
C ARG A 327 -9.39 7.05 11.34
N LEU A 328 -9.43 7.50 12.60
CA LEU A 328 -8.67 8.68 13.03
C LEU A 328 -7.16 8.43 12.93
N GLU A 329 -6.43 9.43 12.46
CA GLU A 329 -4.96 9.41 12.36
C GLU A 329 -4.43 8.14 11.64
N LEU A 330 -5.14 7.68 10.61
CA LEU A 330 -4.77 6.49 9.84
C LEU A 330 -3.41 6.67 9.18
N ILE A 331 -2.46 5.79 9.52
CA ILE A 331 -1.18 5.65 8.86
C ILE A 331 -1.23 4.33 8.08
N PRO A 332 -1.51 4.37 6.76
CA PRO A 332 -1.50 3.16 5.95
C PRO A 332 -0.09 2.59 5.89
N GLN A 333 0.02 1.26 5.88
CA GLN A 333 1.31 0.54 5.75
C GLN A 333 2.38 1.00 6.77
N ALA A 334 1.96 1.28 8.01
CA ALA A 334 2.84 1.67 9.12
C ALA A 334 4.03 0.71 9.28
N PHE A 335 3.79 -0.59 9.06
CA PHE A 335 4.80 -1.62 8.83
C PHE A 335 4.20 -2.76 7.98
N SER A 336 4.99 -3.78 7.66
CA SER A 336 4.53 -4.97 6.96
C SER A 336 4.79 -6.23 7.79
N LEU A 337 3.97 -7.25 7.60
CA LEU A 337 4.18 -8.61 8.13
C LEU A 337 4.16 -9.62 6.99
N TRP A 338 4.57 -10.86 7.27
CA TRP A 338 4.31 -11.94 6.31
C TRP A 338 2.86 -12.41 6.42
N ASP A 339 2.23 -12.62 5.26
CA ASP A 339 0.79 -12.77 5.10
C ASP A 339 0.28 -14.15 5.56
N THR A 340 -0.87 -14.16 6.24
CA THR A 340 -1.47 -15.39 6.81
C THR A 340 -1.99 -16.39 5.79
N THR A 341 -2.18 -15.98 4.53
CA THR A 341 -2.60 -16.86 3.43
C THR A 341 -1.45 -17.43 2.62
N ASP A 342 -0.21 -17.09 2.95
CA ASP A 342 0.91 -17.83 2.39
C ASP A 342 0.88 -19.26 2.95
N ILE A 343 0.58 -20.22 2.07
CA ILE A 343 0.38 -21.62 2.44
C ILE A 343 1.61 -22.23 3.10
N ARG A 344 2.80 -21.63 2.93
CA ARG A 344 4.03 -22.07 3.59
C ARG A 344 4.03 -21.81 5.09
N PHE A 345 3.17 -20.94 5.61
CA PHE A 345 2.97 -20.80 7.06
C PHE A 345 1.95 -21.79 7.63
N SER A 346 1.29 -22.58 6.78
CA SER A 346 0.44 -23.68 7.24
C SER A 346 1.28 -24.90 7.62
N ASP A 347 0.71 -25.74 8.48
CA ASP A 347 1.21 -27.07 8.82
C ASP A 347 0.44 -28.09 7.95
N VAL A 348 0.88 -28.28 6.70
CA VAL A 348 0.17 -29.14 5.74
C VAL A 348 0.46 -30.61 6.03
N ASN A 349 1.64 -30.92 6.56
CA ASN A 349 2.09 -32.27 6.85
C ASN A 349 1.67 -32.77 8.25
N GLN A 350 1.05 -31.92 9.08
CA GLN A 350 0.57 -32.18 10.44
C GLN A 350 1.68 -32.52 11.44
N ASP A 351 2.87 -31.97 11.27
CA ASP A 351 4.01 -32.17 12.17
C ASP A 351 4.06 -31.16 13.33
N SER A 352 3.05 -30.29 13.42
CA SER A 352 2.93 -29.18 14.38
C SER A 352 3.92 -28.04 14.17
N ARG A 353 4.53 -27.93 12.99
CA ARG A 353 5.41 -26.82 12.58
C ARG A 353 4.92 -26.20 11.29
N MET A 354 5.34 -24.96 11.06
CA MET A 354 5.07 -24.29 9.79
C MET A 354 5.98 -24.89 8.71
N ASP A 355 5.40 -25.27 7.57
CA ASP A 355 6.12 -25.87 6.44
C ASP A 355 7.34 -25.03 6.01
N ILE A 356 7.29 -23.70 6.11
CA ILE A 356 8.40 -22.80 5.76
C ILE A 356 9.69 -23.10 6.53
N ASN A 357 9.58 -23.49 7.80
CA ASN A 357 10.75 -23.78 8.62
C ASN A 357 11.44 -25.05 8.12
N GLU A 358 10.68 -26.09 7.77
CA GLU A 358 11.21 -27.31 7.17
C GLU A 358 11.75 -27.10 5.77
N ILE A 359 11.10 -26.25 4.97
CA ILE A 359 11.55 -25.87 3.63
C ILE A 359 12.93 -25.23 3.73
N ILE A 360 13.13 -24.29 4.65
CA ILE A 360 14.43 -23.66 4.91
C ILE A 360 15.45 -24.70 5.36
N GLU A 361 15.12 -25.54 6.34
CA GLU A 361 16.01 -26.60 6.84
C GLU A 361 16.46 -27.56 5.72
N THR A 362 15.51 -28.00 4.89
CA THR A 362 15.75 -28.89 3.74
C THR A 362 16.66 -28.23 2.71
N GLN A 363 16.47 -26.94 2.43
CA GLN A 363 17.33 -26.21 1.50
C GLN A 363 18.75 -26.04 2.04
N ILE A 364 18.93 -25.80 3.34
CA ILE A 364 20.27 -25.74 3.95
C ILE A 364 20.99 -27.09 3.77
N ILE A 365 20.31 -28.21 4.02
CA ILE A 365 20.86 -29.56 3.82
C ILE A 365 21.23 -29.78 2.35
N ARG A 366 20.32 -29.44 1.42
CA ARG A 366 20.54 -29.65 -0.02
C ARG A 366 21.69 -28.81 -0.58
N GLN A 367 21.78 -27.53 -0.19
CA GLN A 367 22.73 -26.58 -0.77
C GLN A 367 24.11 -26.66 -0.10
N PHE A 368 24.18 -26.90 1.21
CA PHE A 368 25.42 -26.80 2.00
C PHE A 368 25.85 -28.14 2.61
N ASN A 369 25.10 -29.23 2.39
CA ASN A 369 25.38 -30.55 2.95
C ASN A 369 25.63 -30.52 4.47
N THR A 370 24.90 -29.65 5.16
CA THR A 370 25.01 -29.40 6.61
C THR A 370 23.65 -29.61 7.25
N THR A 371 23.60 -30.25 8.41
CA THR A 371 22.35 -30.41 9.19
C THR A 371 22.14 -29.16 10.06
N PRO A 372 21.18 -28.27 9.71
CA PRO A 372 20.89 -27.12 10.56
C PRO A 372 20.22 -27.58 11.86
N PRO A 373 20.30 -26.77 12.94
CA PRO A 373 19.43 -26.96 14.08
C PRO A 373 17.96 -26.80 13.65
N THR A 374 17.07 -27.56 14.28
CA THR A 374 15.62 -27.39 14.13
C THR A 374 15.21 -26.07 14.76
N VAL A 375 14.77 -25.11 13.94
CA VAL A 375 14.47 -23.75 14.37
C VAL A 375 13.19 -23.28 13.71
N ASP A 376 12.27 -22.74 14.51
CA ASP A 376 11.16 -21.97 13.98
C ASP A 376 11.61 -20.53 13.77
N TYR A 377 11.67 -20.09 12.52
CA TYR A 377 12.13 -18.76 12.13
C TYR A 377 11.04 -17.71 12.25
N PHE A 378 9.78 -18.12 12.08
CA PHE A 378 8.62 -17.24 12.08
C PHE A 378 7.66 -17.59 13.22
N VAL A 379 6.97 -16.58 13.73
CA VAL A 379 5.96 -16.70 14.79
C VAL A 379 4.74 -15.87 14.44
N PRO A 380 3.53 -16.31 14.81
CA PRO A 380 2.32 -15.53 14.57
C PRO A 380 2.37 -14.21 15.36
N PHE A 381 1.95 -13.14 14.69
CA PHE A 381 1.82 -11.81 15.27
C PHE A 381 0.36 -11.58 15.65
N GLN A 382 0.06 -11.68 16.94
CA GLN A 382 -1.27 -11.44 17.49
C GLN A 382 -1.29 -10.07 18.16
N TRP A 383 -2.19 -9.19 17.71
CA TRP A 383 -2.31 -7.85 18.24
C TRP A 383 -3.75 -7.32 18.16
N PRO A 384 -4.23 -6.56 19.15
CA PRO A 384 -5.56 -5.96 19.09
C PRO A 384 -5.73 -5.03 17.87
N ASN A 385 -6.77 -5.29 17.09
CA ASN A 385 -7.15 -4.48 15.94
C ASN A 385 -8.29 -3.50 16.24
N ALA A 386 -8.83 -3.51 17.46
CA ALA A 386 -9.85 -2.62 17.98
C ALA A 386 -9.82 -2.64 19.52
N PRO A 387 -10.37 -1.60 20.18
CA PRO A 387 -10.58 -1.63 21.63
C PRO A 387 -11.43 -2.84 22.03
N GLN A 388 -10.85 -3.76 22.79
CA GLN A 388 -11.56 -4.98 23.22
C GLN A 388 -12.65 -4.61 24.24
N SER A 389 -13.82 -5.21 24.11
CA SER A 389 -14.81 -5.24 25.19
C SER A 389 -14.53 -6.45 26.10
N GLU A 390 -15.00 -6.42 27.35
CA GLU A 390 -14.81 -7.55 28.29
C GLU A 390 -15.40 -8.89 27.76
N GLU A 391 -16.24 -8.86 26.72
CA GLU A 391 -16.89 -10.03 26.11
C GLU A 391 -16.17 -10.56 24.85
N GLU A 392 -15.25 -9.79 24.24
CA GLU A 392 -14.45 -10.23 23.09
C GLU A 392 -13.09 -10.72 23.57
N SER A 393 -12.82 -12.03 23.41
CA SER A 393 -11.64 -12.66 24.01
C SER A 393 -10.58 -13.12 23.00
N THR A 394 -10.73 -12.82 21.71
CA THR A 394 -9.82 -13.34 20.68
C THR A 394 -9.06 -12.22 19.99
N VAL A 395 -7.78 -12.08 20.34
CA VAL A 395 -6.84 -11.21 19.65
C VAL A 395 -6.55 -11.80 18.26
N PRO A 396 -6.78 -11.06 17.16
CA PRO A 396 -6.58 -11.58 15.81
C PRO A 396 -5.10 -11.76 15.48
N THR A 397 -4.82 -12.64 14.51
CA THR A 397 -3.46 -12.83 13.96
C THR A 397 -3.31 -11.95 12.72
N LEU A 398 -2.55 -10.86 12.85
CA LEU A 398 -2.37 -9.89 11.76
C LEU A 398 -1.34 -10.36 10.71
N GLY A 399 -0.55 -11.38 11.01
CA GLY A 399 0.49 -11.89 10.13
C GLY A 399 1.49 -12.75 10.88
N TYR A 400 2.63 -13.00 10.25
CA TYR A 400 3.79 -13.62 10.85
C TYR A 400 4.92 -12.59 10.95
N MET A 401 5.69 -12.67 12.04
CA MET A 401 6.95 -11.93 12.20
C MET A 401 8.10 -12.92 12.30
N MET A 402 9.30 -12.48 11.92
CA MET A 402 10.51 -13.27 12.05
C MET A 402 11.07 -13.10 13.46
N ARG A 403 11.58 -14.18 14.03
CA ARG A 403 12.23 -14.14 15.34
C ARG A 403 13.56 -13.41 15.23
N VAL A 404 13.87 -12.65 16.27
CA VAL A 404 15.17 -11.99 16.39
C VAL A 404 16.27 -13.05 16.54
N PHE A 405 17.33 -12.93 15.75
CA PHE A 405 18.50 -13.79 15.88
C PHE A 405 19.38 -13.26 17.00
N VAL A 406 19.54 -14.03 18.07
CA VAL A 406 20.32 -13.61 19.24
C VAL A 406 21.70 -14.24 19.16
N ASP A 407 22.75 -13.40 19.12
CA ASP A 407 24.12 -13.89 19.24
C ASP A 407 24.32 -14.46 20.66
N PRO A 408 24.65 -15.76 20.81
CA PRO A 408 24.75 -16.38 22.13
C PRO A 408 25.92 -15.84 22.98
N LYS A 409 26.90 -15.15 22.37
CA LYS A 409 28.05 -14.59 23.10
C LYS A 409 27.76 -13.20 23.64
N THR A 410 27.09 -12.37 22.86
CA THR A 410 26.82 -10.97 23.20
C THR A 410 25.40 -10.75 23.72
N GLY A 411 24.50 -11.69 23.43
CA GLY A 411 23.06 -11.62 23.69
C GLY A 411 22.34 -10.52 22.89
N ARG A 412 23.00 -9.97 21.87
CA ARG A 412 22.43 -8.94 21.00
C ARG A 412 21.52 -9.56 19.97
N GLY A 413 20.36 -8.93 19.77
CA GLY A 413 19.45 -9.28 18.71
C GLY A 413 19.90 -8.73 17.37
N LYS A 414 19.65 -9.48 16.30
CA LYS A 414 19.86 -9.07 14.92
C LYS A 414 18.64 -9.42 14.08
N CYS A 415 18.25 -8.46 13.24
CA CYS A 415 17.35 -8.70 12.11
C CYS A 415 18.19 -8.75 10.83
N PRO A 416 18.13 -9.85 10.06
CA PRO A 416 19.01 -10.05 8.92
C PRO A 416 18.69 -9.09 7.76
N THR A 417 19.73 -8.70 7.04
CA THR A 417 19.67 -7.81 5.87
C THR A 417 20.27 -8.49 4.64
N GLN A 418 20.30 -7.82 3.48
CA GLN A 418 20.96 -8.31 2.27
C GLN A 418 22.43 -8.65 2.53
N GLU A 419 23.12 -7.91 3.40
CA GLU A 419 24.50 -8.23 3.78
C GLU A 419 24.60 -9.61 4.42
N ASP A 420 23.64 -9.98 5.27
CA ASP A 420 23.57 -11.30 5.90
C ASP A 420 23.20 -12.40 4.91
N TYR A 421 22.23 -12.12 4.04
CA TYR A 421 21.78 -13.06 3.01
C TYR A 421 22.87 -13.35 1.97
N GLN A 422 23.80 -12.42 1.77
CA GLN A 422 24.98 -12.57 0.92
C GLN A 422 26.24 -12.97 1.70
N GLY A 423 26.09 -13.18 3.00
CA GLY A 423 27.17 -13.55 3.91
C GLY A 423 27.62 -15.00 3.76
N VAL A 424 28.16 -15.55 4.85
CA VAL A 424 28.69 -16.92 4.89
C VAL A 424 27.83 -17.88 5.70
N ASP A 425 26.83 -17.39 6.42
CA ASP A 425 25.95 -18.23 7.24
C ASP A 425 24.93 -18.95 6.33
N PRO A 426 24.96 -20.29 6.23
CA PRO A 426 24.02 -21.04 5.40
C PRO A 426 22.56 -20.76 5.72
N SER A 427 22.24 -20.51 7.00
CA SER A 427 20.88 -20.23 7.45
C SER A 427 20.40 -18.90 6.89
N PHE A 428 21.23 -17.85 6.95
CA PHE A 428 20.87 -16.55 6.38
C PHE A 428 20.82 -16.58 4.86
N ILE A 429 21.74 -17.28 4.19
CA ILE A 429 21.71 -17.39 2.72
C ILE A 429 20.40 -18.02 2.24
N VAL A 430 19.97 -19.13 2.87
CA VAL A 430 18.72 -19.80 2.51
C VAL A 430 17.51 -18.98 2.93
N LEU A 431 17.51 -18.39 4.12
CA LEU A 431 16.44 -17.54 4.60
C LEU A 431 16.20 -16.36 3.65
N GLY A 432 17.26 -15.72 3.16
CA GLY A 432 17.19 -14.63 2.19
C GLY A 432 16.51 -14.99 0.87
N GLN A 433 16.56 -16.27 0.46
CA GLN A 433 15.87 -16.76 -0.74
C GLN A 433 14.34 -16.74 -0.61
N TYR A 434 13.82 -16.84 0.62
CA TYR A 434 12.39 -16.83 0.90
C TYR A 434 11.91 -15.49 1.45
N VAL A 435 12.76 -14.76 2.18
CA VAL A 435 12.40 -13.45 2.71
C VAL A 435 12.43 -12.38 1.62
N GLY A 436 13.49 -12.34 0.82
CA GLY A 436 13.59 -11.47 -0.36
C GLY A 436 13.71 -9.97 -0.10
N VAL A 437 13.66 -9.50 1.14
CA VAL A 437 13.71 -8.08 1.53
C VAL A 437 14.60 -7.89 2.75
N ASP A 438 15.13 -6.69 2.97
CA ASP A 438 15.75 -6.38 4.26
C ASP A 438 14.73 -6.51 5.39
N THR A 439 15.20 -6.89 6.58
CA THR A 439 14.38 -6.87 7.78
C THR A 439 14.91 -5.87 8.78
N GLU A 440 13.99 -5.25 9.51
CA GLU A 440 14.32 -4.33 10.59
C GLU A 440 13.62 -4.78 11.88
N ALA A 441 14.12 -4.31 13.02
CA ALA A 441 13.46 -4.63 14.29
C ALA A 441 12.15 -3.85 14.45
N LEU A 442 11.15 -4.53 15.01
CA LEU A 442 9.99 -3.91 15.60
C LEU A 442 10.21 -3.78 17.11
N TYR A 443 9.82 -2.63 17.67
CA TYR A 443 9.89 -2.35 19.10
C TYR A 443 8.51 -2.08 19.67
N ILE A 444 8.34 -2.38 20.95
CA ILE A 444 7.15 -2.03 21.72
C ILE A 444 7.49 -0.85 22.63
N ALA A 445 6.64 0.16 22.62
CA ALA A 445 6.78 1.29 23.51
C ALA A 445 5.46 1.59 24.23
N PHE A 446 5.56 1.89 25.52
CA PHE A 446 4.42 2.23 26.36
C PHE A 446 4.38 3.73 26.57
N ARG A 447 3.21 4.32 26.38
CA ARG A 447 2.99 5.73 26.74
C ARG A 447 3.19 5.91 28.24
N GLN A 448 3.74 7.05 28.63
CA GLN A 448 3.71 7.48 30.02
C GLN A 448 2.25 7.56 30.51
N LYS A 449 1.98 7.10 31.74
CA LYS A 449 0.65 7.16 32.35
C LYS A 449 0.13 8.60 32.37
N ILE A 450 -1.10 8.77 31.90
CA ILE A 450 -1.80 10.06 31.87
C ILE A 450 -3.01 9.95 32.80
N ASN A 451 -3.20 10.96 33.65
CA ASN A 451 -4.40 11.09 34.46
C ASN A 451 -5.33 12.09 33.78
N LEU A 452 -6.54 11.63 33.47
CA LEU A 452 -7.61 12.45 32.94
C LEU A 452 -8.33 13.10 34.12
N VAL A 453 -8.32 14.43 34.18
CA VAL A 453 -8.97 15.20 35.26
C VAL A 453 -10.42 15.48 34.89
N GLU A 454 -11.35 15.19 35.79
CA GLU A 454 -12.77 15.53 35.69
C GLU A 454 -13.06 16.90 36.34
N GLU A 455 -14.23 17.49 36.06
CA GLU A 455 -14.61 18.81 36.56
C GLU A 455 -14.68 18.88 38.11
N ASP A 456 -15.01 17.77 38.78
CA ASP A 456 -15.01 17.68 40.24
C ASP A 456 -13.60 17.60 40.86
N GLY A 457 -12.56 17.63 40.01
CA GLY A 457 -11.16 17.50 40.38
C GLY A 457 -10.71 16.07 40.63
N SER A 458 -11.59 15.09 40.43
CA SER A 458 -11.21 13.67 40.44
C SER A 458 -10.37 13.33 39.21
N THR A 459 -9.62 12.23 39.30
CA THR A 459 -8.73 11.80 38.23
C THR A 459 -8.96 10.33 37.92
N THR A 460 -9.20 10.02 36.66
CA THR A 460 -9.23 8.66 36.13
C THR A 460 -7.97 8.45 35.30
N GLU A 461 -7.21 7.39 35.60
CA GLU A 461 -6.05 7.02 34.78
C GLU A 461 -6.54 6.61 33.38
N ALA A 462 -5.94 7.19 32.33
CA ALA A 462 -6.21 6.74 30.97
C ALA A 462 -5.73 5.29 30.80
N PRO A 463 -6.40 4.48 29.96
CA PRO A 463 -5.91 3.15 29.61
C PRO A 463 -4.47 3.20 29.09
N ASP A 464 -3.73 2.11 29.31
CA ASP A 464 -2.37 1.99 28.79
C ASP A 464 -2.41 2.04 27.26
N ASP A 465 -1.47 2.76 26.66
CA ASP A 465 -1.32 2.85 25.22
C ASP A 465 0.02 2.25 24.79
N VAL A 466 -0.04 1.38 23.78
CA VAL A 466 1.10 0.62 23.30
C VAL A 466 1.34 0.92 21.83
N LEU A 467 2.49 1.51 21.54
CA LEU A 467 2.93 1.82 20.19
C LEU A 467 3.91 0.76 19.69
N LEU A 468 3.66 0.25 18.48
CA LEU A 468 4.60 -0.54 17.70
C LEU A 468 5.41 0.42 16.82
N ILE A 469 6.74 0.40 16.96
CA ILE A 469 7.62 1.31 16.24
C ILE A 469 8.77 0.57 15.56
N ARG A 470 9.00 0.88 14.28
CA ARG A 470 10.07 0.30 13.47
C ARG A 470 11.42 0.87 13.86
N GLN A 471 12.49 0.07 13.74
CA GLN A 471 13.86 0.46 14.06
C GLN A 471 14.28 1.71 13.28
N SER A 472 14.02 1.75 11.97
CA SER A 472 14.36 2.88 11.10
C SER A 472 13.80 4.22 11.56
N LEU A 473 12.57 4.25 12.11
CA LEU A 473 11.96 5.45 12.67
C LEU A 473 12.47 5.72 14.09
N LEU A 474 12.53 4.69 14.93
CA LEU A 474 12.94 4.83 16.33
C LEU A 474 14.36 5.39 16.46
N GLU A 475 15.29 4.93 15.63
CA GLU A 475 16.69 5.36 15.64
C GLU A 475 16.85 6.87 15.37
N GLN A 476 15.88 7.49 14.69
CA GLN A 476 15.89 8.93 14.42
C GLN A 476 15.39 9.79 15.59
N ILE A 477 14.63 9.21 16.52
CA ILE A 477 13.89 9.96 17.54
C ILE A 477 14.16 9.55 18.99
N TRP A 478 14.87 8.44 19.20
CA TRP A 478 15.10 7.90 20.53
C TRP A 478 16.20 8.62 21.30
N TRP A 479 16.09 8.58 22.62
CA TRP A 479 17.10 9.08 23.54
C TRP A 479 17.05 8.33 24.86
N TYR A 480 18.14 8.41 25.61
CA TYR A 480 18.16 8.05 27.03
C TYR A 480 18.56 9.27 27.87
N GLN A 481 18.21 9.23 29.15
CA GLN A 481 18.52 10.32 30.07
C GLN A 481 19.83 10.05 30.80
N GLU A 482 20.78 10.98 30.70
CA GLU A 482 22.04 10.99 31.44
C GLU A 482 22.15 12.28 32.26
N GLY A 483 21.73 12.20 33.52
CA GLY A 483 21.54 13.39 34.35
C GLY A 483 20.41 14.27 33.82
N ASN A 484 20.74 15.51 33.40
CA ASN A 484 19.80 16.46 32.81
C ASN A 484 19.93 16.57 31.28
N LEU A 485 20.73 15.72 30.66
CA LEU A 485 20.92 15.70 29.20
C LEU A 485 20.18 14.52 28.59
N GLN A 486 19.54 14.77 27.45
CA GLN A 486 19.05 13.73 26.55
C GLN A 486 20.18 13.38 25.59
N VAL A 487 20.48 12.09 25.48
CA VAL A 487 21.59 11.58 24.69
C VAL A 487 21.09 10.49 23.75
N GLU A 488 21.55 10.53 22.51
CA GLU A 488 21.29 9.49 21.51
C GLU A 488 21.96 8.18 21.95
N PRO A 489 21.22 7.05 22.00
CA PRO A 489 21.82 5.76 22.30
C PRO A 489 22.59 5.24 21.08
N ASP A 490 23.75 4.63 21.35
CA ASP A 490 24.41 3.72 20.42
C ASP A 490 23.85 2.28 20.57
N GLU A 491 24.32 1.38 19.72
CA GLU A 491 23.92 -0.04 19.72
C GLU A 491 24.11 -0.73 21.10
N VAL A 492 25.06 -0.27 21.92
CA VAL A 492 25.37 -0.88 23.22
C VAL A 492 24.45 -0.33 24.30
N THR A 493 24.30 0.98 24.34
CA THR A 493 23.52 1.72 25.33
C THR A 493 22.02 1.51 25.11
N ALA A 494 21.58 1.26 23.87
CA ALA A 494 20.20 0.89 23.55
C ALA A 494 19.70 -0.31 24.37
N GLY A 495 20.55 -1.32 24.55
CA GLY A 495 20.23 -2.52 25.35
C GLY A 495 20.41 -2.36 26.86
N GLN A 496 21.09 -1.32 27.33
CA GLN A 496 21.41 -1.15 28.75
C GLN A 496 20.60 -0.04 29.43
N ARG A 497 20.13 0.95 28.67
CA ARG A 497 19.43 2.12 29.18
C ARG A 497 17.93 2.05 28.92
N THR A 498 17.15 2.81 29.68
CA THR A 498 15.74 3.01 29.36
C THR A 498 15.66 4.03 28.22
N LEU A 499 14.99 3.67 27.14
CA LEU A 499 14.90 4.49 25.94
C LEU A 499 13.54 5.15 25.88
N TYR A 500 13.57 6.41 25.49
CA TYR A 500 12.42 7.30 25.41
C TYR A 500 12.34 7.92 24.03
N PHE A 501 11.14 8.33 23.64
CA PHE A 501 10.92 9.17 22.46
C PHE A 501 9.58 9.90 22.60
N TYR A 502 9.41 10.96 21.80
CA TYR A 502 8.14 11.67 21.69
C TYR A 502 7.38 11.19 20.44
N TYR A 503 6.06 10.99 20.56
CA TYR A 503 5.20 10.56 19.47
C TYR A 503 3.92 11.41 19.40
N PRO A 504 3.40 11.83 18.23
CA PRO A 504 3.90 11.57 16.87
C PRO A 504 5.34 12.02 16.63
N PRO A 505 6.10 11.38 15.73
CA PRO A 505 7.54 11.59 15.62
C PRO A 505 7.85 12.98 15.04
N ASP A 506 8.95 13.57 15.49
CA ASP A 506 9.60 14.72 14.82
C ASP A 506 11.10 14.42 14.68
N PRO A 507 11.55 13.86 13.55
CA PRO A 507 12.95 13.56 13.31
C PRO A 507 13.86 14.80 13.28
N VAL A 508 13.30 16.00 13.04
CA VAL A 508 14.08 17.25 12.99
C VAL A 508 14.38 17.75 14.40
N HIS A 509 13.44 17.59 15.34
CA HIS A 509 13.59 18.02 16.73
C HIS A 509 13.24 16.89 17.73
N PRO A 510 13.99 15.77 17.73
CA PRO A 510 13.63 14.56 18.47
C PRO A 510 13.68 14.72 20.00
N TYR A 511 14.40 15.73 20.49
CA TYR A 511 14.65 15.99 21.91
C TYR A 511 13.74 17.07 22.52
N ILE A 512 12.83 17.67 21.73
CA ILE A 512 11.96 18.76 22.19
C ILE A 512 10.51 18.29 22.17
N LYS A 513 9.92 18.08 23.34
CA LYS A 513 8.49 17.73 23.45
C LYS A 513 7.64 18.89 22.93
N LYS A 514 6.84 18.63 21.90
CA LYS A 514 5.77 19.53 21.43
C LYS A 514 4.45 19.27 22.17
N SER A 515 3.53 20.24 22.13
CA SER A 515 2.26 20.18 22.87
C SER A 515 1.33 19.04 22.46
N TYR A 516 1.48 18.52 21.24
CA TYR A 516 0.66 17.43 20.71
C TYR A 516 1.32 16.05 20.83
N GLN A 517 2.57 16.00 21.29
CA GLN A 517 3.32 14.74 21.43
C GLN A 517 3.18 14.18 22.84
N GLU A 518 3.24 12.86 22.95
CA GLU A 518 3.37 12.15 24.22
C GLU A 518 4.69 11.42 24.35
N LEU A 519 5.09 11.18 25.60
CA LEU A 519 6.32 10.46 25.92
C LEU A 519 6.06 8.96 25.93
N TYR A 520 6.83 8.22 25.14
CA TYR A 520 6.82 6.76 25.11
C TYR A 520 8.13 6.20 25.65
N THR A 521 8.07 5.01 26.25
CA THR A 521 9.22 4.29 26.77
C THR A 521 9.32 2.92 26.10
N VAL A 522 10.45 2.61 25.48
CA VAL A 522 10.70 1.29 24.87
C VAL A 522 10.82 0.23 25.96
N ARG A 523 10.05 -0.85 25.84
CA ARG A 523 10.01 -1.96 26.80
C ARG A 523 10.31 -3.29 26.13
N ASP A 524 10.80 -4.23 26.93
CA ASP A 524 10.92 -5.63 26.54
C ASP A 524 9.53 -6.28 26.47
N ARG A 525 9.39 -7.33 25.66
CA ARG A 525 8.18 -8.14 25.52
C ARG A 525 7.58 -8.60 26.84
N SER A 526 8.41 -8.91 27.84
CA SER A 526 7.95 -9.30 29.18
C SER A 526 7.04 -8.27 29.85
N ALA A 527 7.12 -6.99 29.45
CA ALA A 527 6.24 -5.94 29.95
C ALA A 527 4.78 -6.08 29.49
N LEU A 528 4.51 -6.80 28.39
CA LEU A 528 3.14 -7.06 27.92
C LEU A 528 2.33 -7.93 28.88
N SER A 529 2.95 -8.68 29.80
CA SER A 529 2.27 -9.63 30.69
C SER A 529 1.42 -9.00 31.82
N THR A 530 1.12 -7.70 31.77
CA THR A 530 0.53 -6.94 32.90
C THR A 530 -0.88 -6.36 32.69
N GLY A 531 -1.62 -6.68 31.62
CA GLY A 531 -2.99 -6.18 31.42
C GLY A 531 -3.82 -6.91 30.36
N ALA A 532 -5.12 -6.55 30.27
CA ALA A 532 -6.08 -7.07 29.30
C ALA A 532 -5.78 -6.68 27.84
N ASP A 533 -4.81 -5.78 27.62
CA ASP A 533 -4.34 -5.30 26.32
C ASP A 533 -3.15 -6.09 25.77
N ALA A 534 -2.79 -7.19 26.43
CA ALA A 534 -1.67 -8.03 26.06
C ALA A 534 -2.02 -8.93 24.87
N GLY A 535 -1.61 -8.53 23.66
CA GLY A 535 -1.50 -9.47 22.55
C GLY A 535 -0.63 -10.65 22.97
N GLU A 536 -1.22 -11.85 23.01
CA GLU A 536 -0.55 -13.09 23.43
C GLU A 536 0.37 -13.58 22.30
N THR A 537 1.42 -12.84 21.99
CA THR A 537 2.43 -13.37 21.07
C THR A 537 3.10 -14.57 21.75
N THR A 538 3.14 -15.70 21.06
CA THR A 538 3.84 -16.93 21.47
C THR A 538 5.14 -17.08 20.67
N GLY A 539 6.28 -17.21 21.34
CA GLY A 539 7.56 -17.60 20.73
C GLY A 539 8.56 -16.46 20.42
N GLY A 540 9.79 -16.59 20.93
CA GLY A 540 10.90 -15.63 20.77
C GLY A 540 11.79 -15.61 22.02
N LEU A 541 13.11 -15.78 21.88
CA LEU A 541 14.01 -15.54 23.01
C LEU A 541 14.10 -14.02 23.23
N PRO A 542 14.03 -13.52 24.47
CA PRO A 542 14.23 -12.10 24.73
C PRO A 542 15.63 -11.69 24.28
N SER A 543 15.72 -10.55 23.60
CA SER A 543 16.98 -9.92 23.21
C SER A 543 17.36 -8.87 24.25
N TYR A 544 18.65 -8.69 24.55
CA TYR A 544 19.04 -7.67 25.53
C TYR A 544 18.70 -6.25 25.08
N ASP A 545 18.53 -6.04 23.78
CA ASP A 545 18.21 -4.76 23.17
C ASP A 545 16.71 -4.54 22.93
N LYS A 546 15.84 -5.36 23.55
CA LYS A 546 14.36 -5.17 23.59
C LYS A 546 13.68 -5.23 22.22
N ARG A 547 14.35 -5.75 21.19
CA ARG A 547 13.73 -6.02 19.89
C ARG A 547 12.60 -7.03 20.10
N PHE A 548 11.40 -6.69 19.63
CA PHE A 548 10.22 -7.54 19.76
C PHE A 548 10.21 -8.67 18.72
N GLY A 549 10.56 -8.33 17.48
CA GLY A 549 10.59 -9.21 16.32
C GLY A 549 11.28 -8.52 15.15
N CYS A 550 11.50 -9.27 14.08
CA CYS A 550 11.98 -8.75 12.81
C CYS A 550 10.82 -8.71 11.82
N VAL A 551 10.65 -7.57 11.17
CA VAL A 551 9.63 -7.33 10.15
C VAL A 551 10.30 -6.92 8.85
N PRO A 552 9.68 -7.13 7.68
CA PRO A 552 10.13 -6.51 6.44
C PRO A 552 10.39 -5.02 6.63
N ALA A 553 11.57 -4.56 6.22
CA ALA A 553 11.88 -3.14 6.18
C ALA A 553 11.07 -2.50 5.06
N ASN A 554 10.12 -1.63 5.41
CA ASN A 554 9.47 -0.79 4.41
C ASN A 554 10.47 0.30 4.01
N VAL A 555 10.63 0.54 2.70
CA VAL A 555 11.24 1.78 2.20
C VAL A 555 10.45 2.91 2.86
N SER A 556 11.10 3.71 3.71
CA SER A 556 10.42 4.72 4.53
C SER A 556 9.51 5.56 3.63
N PRO A 557 8.24 5.83 4.01
CA PRO A 557 7.57 6.98 3.43
C PRO A 557 8.45 8.18 3.79
N GLU A 558 8.95 8.89 2.79
CA GLU A 558 9.43 10.24 3.02
C GLU A 558 8.27 10.99 3.67
N TYR A 559 8.47 11.44 4.92
CA TYR A 559 7.55 12.39 5.52
C TYR A 559 7.69 13.67 4.69
N GLU A 560 6.83 13.84 3.69
CA GLU A 560 6.64 15.13 3.05
C GLU A 560 6.14 16.08 4.14
N SER A 561 7.03 16.96 4.56
CA SER A 561 6.71 18.08 5.42
C SER A 561 5.95 19.12 4.61
N ASP A 562 4.64 19.22 4.83
CA ASP A 562 3.89 20.46 4.56
C ASP A 562 4.03 21.45 5.74
#